data_AF-A0AAU5ID62-F1
#
_entry.id   AF-A0AAU5ID62-F1
#
_cell.length_a   1.000
_cell.length_b   1.000
_cell.length_c   1.000
_cell.angle_alpha   90.00
_cell.angle_beta   90.00
_cell.angle_gamma   90.00
#
_symmetry.space_group_name_H-M   'P 1'
#
loop_
_entity.id
_entity.type
_entity.pdbx_description
1 polymer ?
#
loop_
_entity_poly.entity_id
_entity_poly.type
_entity_poly.pdbx_seq_one_letter_code
_entity_poly.pdbx_strand_id
1 'polypeptide(L)'
;MTGAPASATGGSGATPVRGGKLGTAAVNQASLWNIANLLTMARLVLVPGFVVLMFHNGGYDPAWRSFAWAAFAIAMITDLFDGHLARTYNLVTDFGKIADPIADKAIMGAALVCLSYLGDLPWWVTGVILFRELGITVLRFWVIRHGVIPASRGGKLKTLSQGIAVGMYVLALTGPLATLRFWVMAVAVVLTVVTGLDYVRQAVVLRRQGLAAERSAAAQEAVEAAAETPEGVGDVDRVAGTPGARGAAEAER
;
A
#
# COMPACT_ATOMS: atom_id res chain seq x y z
N MET A 1 73.33 28.87 -13.55
CA MET A 1 73.53 27.97 -14.71
C MET A 1 73.95 26.62 -14.18
N THR A 2 73.53 25.51 -14.81
CA THR A 2 73.85 24.09 -14.48
C THR A 2 73.54 23.64 -13.03
N GLY A 3 73.25 22.37 -12.72
CA GLY A 3 72.99 21.19 -13.55
C GLY A 3 72.85 19.95 -12.62
N ALA A 4 71.98 18.98 -12.96
CA ALA A 4 71.84 17.72 -12.19
C ALA A 4 72.94 16.70 -12.55
N PRO A 5 73.19 15.67 -11.71
CA PRO A 5 72.55 14.35 -11.85
C PRO A 5 71.92 13.83 -10.52
N ALA A 6 70.94 12.92 -10.45
CA ALA A 6 70.93 11.47 -10.82
C ALA A 6 71.91 10.61 -9.96
N SER A 7 71.64 9.37 -9.50
CA SER A 7 70.46 8.46 -9.51
C SER A 7 70.66 7.42 -8.34
N ALA A 8 69.93 6.32 -8.08
CA ALA A 8 68.88 5.54 -8.75
C ALA A 8 68.09 4.66 -7.72
N THR A 9 67.24 3.73 -8.20
CA THR A 9 66.53 2.65 -7.45
C THR A 9 65.39 3.07 -6.49
N GLY A 10 64.32 2.29 -6.30
CA GLY A 10 63.89 1.07 -7.02
C GLY A 10 62.96 0.19 -6.19
N GLY A 11 61.65 0.20 -6.48
CA GLY A 11 60.67 -0.63 -5.75
C GLY A 11 59.31 -0.69 -6.46
N SER A 12 58.94 -1.87 -6.95
CA SER A 12 57.63 -2.14 -7.58
C SER A 12 56.63 -2.69 -6.56
N GLY A 13 55.33 -2.38 -6.69
CA GLY A 13 54.31 -2.96 -5.80
C GLY A 13 52.91 -2.34 -5.86
N ALA A 14 52.09 -2.85 -6.79
CA ALA A 14 50.61 -2.90 -6.77
C ALA A 14 49.79 -1.76 -6.10
N THR A 15 49.05 -1.00 -6.91
CA THR A 15 47.96 -0.11 -6.44
C THR A 15 46.70 -0.91 -6.04
N PRO A 16 46.19 -0.79 -4.81
CA PRO A 16 44.87 -1.31 -4.46
C PRO A 16 43.78 -0.29 -4.85
N VAL A 17 43.15 -0.47 -6.01
CA VAL A 17 41.97 0.33 -6.38
C VAL A 17 40.78 -0.06 -5.48
N ARG A 18 40.52 0.76 -4.47
CA ARG A 18 39.28 0.74 -3.68
C ARG A 18 38.77 2.18 -3.58
N GLY A 19 37.67 2.59 -4.21
CA GLY A 19 36.49 1.77 -4.56
C GLY A 19 35.45 1.77 -3.44
N GLY A 20 35.45 2.79 -2.58
CA GLY A 20 34.39 3.08 -1.62
C GLY A 20 33.57 4.29 -2.07
N LYS A 21 32.37 4.06 -2.62
CA LYS A 21 31.38 5.12 -2.81
C LYS A 21 30.88 5.53 -1.41
N LEU A 22 31.38 6.64 -0.87
CA LEU A 22 30.93 7.17 0.42
C LEU A 22 29.47 7.62 0.33
N GLY A 23 28.55 6.76 0.78
CA GLY A 23 27.22 7.13 1.26
C GLY A 23 26.40 8.08 0.38
N THR A 24 26.28 7.83 -0.93
CA THR A 24 25.21 8.48 -1.70
C THR A 24 23.87 8.08 -1.09
N ALA A 25 22.99 9.07 -0.86
CA ALA A 25 21.74 8.93 -0.13
C ALA A 25 21.88 8.64 1.38
N ALA A 26 22.47 9.60 2.10
CA ALA A 26 21.90 10.00 3.39
C ALA A 26 20.46 10.51 3.16
N VAL A 27 19.51 9.59 3.04
CA VAL A 27 18.08 9.91 2.91
C VAL A 27 17.68 10.70 4.16
N ASN A 28 17.13 11.88 3.98
CA ASN A 28 16.67 12.74 5.08
C ASN A 28 15.39 12.13 5.69
N GLN A 29 15.56 11.07 6.47
CA GLN A 29 14.46 10.37 7.14
C GLN A 29 13.84 11.33 8.16
N ALA A 30 12.57 11.67 7.95
CA ALA A 30 11.84 12.47 8.91
C ALA A 30 11.84 11.78 10.28
N SER A 31 12.16 12.53 11.34
CA SER A 31 12.19 12.00 12.70
C SER A 31 10.86 11.36 13.08
N LEU A 32 10.90 10.30 13.88
CA LEU A 32 9.69 9.74 14.50
C LEU A 32 8.95 10.80 15.34
N TRP A 33 9.70 11.76 15.89
CA TRP A 33 9.20 12.96 16.57
C TRP A 33 8.95 14.10 15.58
N ASN A 34 8.05 13.86 14.61
CA ASN A 34 7.51 14.92 13.74
C ASN A 34 6.02 15.17 14.06
N ILE A 35 5.51 16.31 13.61
CA ILE A 35 4.15 16.76 13.93
C ILE A 35 3.05 15.80 13.43
N ALA A 36 3.19 15.20 12.24
CA ALA A 36 2.21 14.26 11.72
C ALA A 36 2.16 12.97 12.57
N ASN A 37 3.32 12.37 12.85
CA ASN A 37 3.41 11.21 13.74
C ASN A 37 2.79 11.48 15.13
N LEU A 38 3.03 12.66 15.71
CA LEU A 38 2.47 13.04 17.01
C LEU A 38 0.94 13.19 16.96
N LEU A 39 0.40 13.71 15.85
CA LEU A 39 -1.05 13.80 15.61
C LEU A 39 -1.68 12.40 15.44
N THR A 40 -1.03 11.47 14.73
CA THR A 40 -1.48 10.07 14.62
C THR A 40 -1.45 9.37 15.99
N MET A 41 -0.38 9.54 16.78
CA MET A 41 -0.29 8.99 18.14
C MET A 41 -1.38 9.56 19.05
N ALA A 42 -1.63 10.87 18.98
CA ALA A 42 -2.72 11.51 19.71
C ALA A 42 -4.10 10.96 19.28
N ARG A 43 -4.34 10.73 17.99
CA ARG A 43 -5.57 10.07 17.49
C ARG A 43 -5.74 8.68 18.08
N LEU A 44 -4.69 7.86 18.10
CA LEU A 44 -4.72 6.51 18.68
C LEU A 44 -5.03 6.52 20.19
N VAL A 45 -4.51 7.49 20.95
CA VAL A 45 -4.86 7.69 22.38
C VAL A 45 -6.27 8.24 22.56
N LEU A 46 -6.78 9.04 21.61
CA LEU A 46 -8.14 9.57 21.67
C LEU A 46 -9.22 8.50 21.44
N VAL A 47 -8.91 7.39 20.75
CA VAL A 47 -9.89 6.30 20.53
C VAL A 47 -10.42 5.68 21.83
N PRO A 48 -9.59 5.16 22.77
CA PRO A 48 -10.10 4.65 24.04
C PRO A 48 -10.73 5.76 24.90
N GLY A 49 -10.23 7.00 24.84
CA GLY A 49 -10.87 8.16 25.49
C GLY A 49 -12.29 8.39 24.99
N PHE A 50 -12.49 8.41 23.67
CA PHE A 50 -13.81 8.52 23.03
C PHE A 50 -14.75 7.36 23.42
N VAL A 51 -14.24 6.13 23.51
CA VAL A 51 -15.02 4.97 23.98
C VAL A 51 -15.49 5.17 25.43
N VAL A 52 -14.61 5.63 26.33
CA VAL A 52 -14.99 5.94 27.71
C VAL A 52 -16.05 7.06 27.76
N LEU A 53 -15.91 8.13 26.96
CA LEU A 53 -16.90 9.21 26.87
C LEU A 53 -18.25 8.72 26.33
N MET A 54 -18.27 7.74 25.41
CA MET A 54 -19.51 7.17 24.85
C MET A 54 -20.27 6.25 25.81
N PHE A 55 -19.59 5.64 26.79
CA PHE A 55 -20.22 4.73 27.77
C PHE A 55 -20.45 5.37 29.15
N HIS A 56 -19.93 6.57 29.40
CA HIS A 56 -20.11 7.26 30.67
C HIS A 56 -21.61 7.56 30.95
N ASN A 57 -22.02 7.47 32.23
CA ASN A 57 -23.42 7.62 32.66
C ASN A 57 -24.43 6.80 31.83
N GLY A 58 -24.05 5.59 31.39
CA GLY A 58 -24.89 4.72 30.58
C GLY A 58 -25.03 5.14 29.11
N GLY A 59 -24.25 6.11 28.64
CA GLY A 59 -24.13 6.47 27.24
C GLY A 59 -25.24 7.34 26.64
N TYR A 60 -26.16 7.85 27.46
CA TYR A 60 -27.23 8.77 27.03
C TYR A 60 -27.18 10.17 27.67
N ASP A 61 -26.23 10.42 28.56
CA ASP A 61 -26.02 11.73 29.17
C ASP A 61 -25.63 12.77 28.08
N PRO A 62 -26.40 13.87 27.90
CA PRO A 62 -26.13 14.85 26.85
C PRO A 62 -24.76 15.53 26.97
N ALA A 63 -24.23 15.71 28.18
CA ALA A 63 -22.92 16.34 28.38
C ALA A 63 -21.80 15.41 27.88
N TRP A 64 -21.81 14.14 28.30
CA TRP A 64 -20.81 13.16 27.91
C TRP A 64 -20.89 12.81 26.40
N ARG A 65 -22.10 12.74 25.82
CA ARG A 65 -22.25 12.62 24.35
C ARG A 65 -21.76 13.86 23.59
N SER A 66 -21.84 15.05 24.18
CA SER A 66 -21.26 16.28 23.60
C SER A 66 -19.73 16.26 23.65
N PHE A 67 -19.12 15.79 24.74
CA PHE A 67 -17.67 15.60 24.82
C PHE A 67 -17.18 14.48 23.89
N ALA A 68 -17.90 13.37 23.79
CA ALA A 68 -17.62 12.31 22.82
C ALA A 68 -17.69 12.83 21.37
N TRP A 69 -18.70 13.65 21.05
CA TRP A 69 -18.83 14.29 19.75
C TRP A 69 -17.65 15.23 19.46
N ALA A 70 -17.24 16.05 20.44
CA ALA A 70 -16.09 16.94 20.30
C ALA A 70 -14.80 16.16 20.06
N ALA A 71 -14.55 15.07 20.80
CA ALA A 71 -13.41 14.19 20.60
C ALA A 71 -13.41 13.54 19.20
N PHE A 72 -14.55 13.01 18.76
CA PHE A 72 -14.72 12.45 17.41
C PHE A 72 -14.46 13.50 16.32
N ALA A 73 -15.06 14.68 16.45
CA ALA A 73 -14.89 15.79 15.51
C ALA A 73 -13.42 16.26 15.43
N ILE A 74 -12.75 16.41 16.58
CA ILE A 74 -11.32 16.75 16.63
C ILE A 74 -10.50 15.69 15.90
N ALA A 75 -10.64 14.41 16.23
CA ALA A 75 -9.89 13.34 15.56
C ALA A 75 -10.08 13.33 14.04
N MET A 76 -11.34 13.47 13.57
CA MET A 76 -11.69 13.52 12.14
C MET A 76 -11.19 14.78 11.42
N ILE A 77 -11.03 15.90 12.13
CA ILE A 77 -10.49 17.15 11.57
C ILE A 77 -8.95 17.07 11.53
N THR A 78 -8.31 16.56 12.59
CA THR A 78 -6.86 16.34 12.65
C THR A 78 -6.38 15.41 11.53
N ASP A 79 -7.16 14.37 11.20
CA ASP A 79 -6.95 13.39 10.11
C ASP A 79 -6.91 14.02 8.70
N LEU A 80 -7.55 15.17 8.52
CA LEU A 80 -7.48 15.93 7.28
C LEU A 80 -6.24 16.85 7.23
N PHE A 81 -5.71 17.25 8.39
CA PHE A 81 -4.59 18.17 8.50
C PHE A 81 -3.22 17.47 8.53
N ASP A 82 -3.05 16.35 9.23
CA ASP A 82 -1.79 15.58 9.22
C ASP A 82 -1.52 14.97 7.83
N GLY A 83 -2.53 14.40 7.18
CA GLY A 83 -2.46 13.91 5.80
C GLY A 83 -2.19 15.00 4.76
N HIS A 84 -2.40 16.29 5.10
CA HIS A 84 -1.92 17.42 4.31
C HIS A 84 -0.47 17.80 4.68
N LEU A 85 -0.17 18.01 5.96
CA LEU A 85 1.16 18.40 6.47
C LEU A 85 2.25 17.39 6.07
N ALA A 86 2.02 16.08 6.25
CA ALA A 86 2.98 15.04 5.90
C ALA A 86 3.37 15.07 4.41
N ARG A 87 2.43 15.47 3.54
CA ARG A 87 2.63 15.55 2.09
C ARG A 87 3.24 16.87 1.64
N THR A 88 2.86 17.99 2.29
CA THR A 88 3.40 19.33 1.99
C THR A 88 4.82 19.51 2.51
N TYR A 89 5.15 18.94 3.67
CA TYR A 89 6.47 19.04 4.30
C TYR A 89 7.35 17.78 4.14
N ASN A 90 6.89 16.79 3.36
CA ASN A 90 7.59 15.52 3.11
C ASN A 90 7.99 14.74 4.40
N LEU A 91 7.19 14.85 5.46
CA LEU A 91 7.47 14.26 6.79
C LEU A 91 7.06 12.77 6.89
N VAL A 92 7.23 12.01 5.80
CA VAL A 92 6.74 10.64 5.69
C VAL A 92 7.69 9.66 6.38
N THR A 93 7.23 9.04 7.48
CA THR A 93 7.98 8.02 8.23
C THR A 93 7.43 6.62 7.98
N ASP A 94 8.26 5.59 8.15
CA ASP A 94 7.80 4.19 8.05
C ASP A 94 6.83 3.79 9.16
N PHE A 95 6.88 4.47 10.32
CA PHE A 95 5.86 4.35 11.35
C PHE A 95 4.50 4.90 10.87
N GLY A 96 4.45 6.13 10.35
CA GLY A 96 3.22 6.75 9.85
C GLY A 96 2.54 5.93 8.75
N LYS A 97 3.32 5.41 7.78
CA LYS A 97 2.83 4.51 6.72
C LYS A 97 2.02 3.30 7.23
N ILE A 98 2.24 2.86 8.47
CA ILE A 98 1.54 1.73 9.11
C ILE A 98 0.51 2.23 10.13
N ALA A 99 0.84 3.28 10.89
CA ALA A 99 0.01 3.82 11.97
C ALA A 99 -1.19 4.62 11.44
N ASP A 100 -1.01 5.46 10.42
CA ASP A 100 -2.08 6.32 9.90
C ASP A 100 -3.27 5.49 9.39
N PRO A 101 -3.10 4.46 8.52
CA PRO A 101 -4.22 3.62 8.05
C PRO A 101 -4.94 2.82 9.15
N ILE A 102 -4.34 2.67 10.33
CA ILE A 102 -4.97 2.10 11.52
C ILE A 102 -5.74 3.19 12.27
N ALA A 103 -5.14 4.37 12.48
CA ALA A 103 -5.72 5.50 13.19
C ALA A 103 -6.95 6.09 12.46
N ASP A 104 -6.88 6.25 11.13
CA ASP A 104 -7.99 6.55 10.19
C ASP A 104 -9.26 5.74 10.52
N LYS A 105 -9.06 4.45 10.84
CA LYS A 105 -10.11 3.44 10.92
C LYS A 105 -10.54 3.18 12.36
N ALA A 106 -9.63 3.35 13.33
CA ALA A 106 -9.88 3.07 14.73
C ALA A 106 -10.96 4.00 15.32
N ILE A 107 -10.89 5.32 15.08
CA ILE A 107 -11.90 6.26 15.61
C ILE A 107 -13.28 6.06 14.97
N MET A 108 -13.32 5.89 13.64
CA MET A 108 -14.56 5.67 12.89
C MET A 108 -15.20 4.32 13.24
N GLY A 109 -14.38 3.27 13.37
CA GLY A 109 -14.85 1.94 13.75
C GLY A 109 -15.31 1.85 15.20
N ALA A 110 -14.58 2.47 16.14
CA ALA A 110 -15.00 2.57 17.53
C ALA A 110 -16.35 3.27 17.67
N ALA A 111 -16.56 4.38 16.95
CA ALA A 111 -17.85 5.09 16.96
C ALA A 111 -19.00 4.21 16.45
N LEU A 112 -18.83 3.51 15.32
CA LEU A 112 -19.85 2.60 14.79
C LEU A 112 -20.15 1.44 15.75
N VAL A 113 -19.13 0.84 16.37
CA VAL A 113 -19.30 -0.24 17.36
C VAL A 113 -20.00 0.26 18.62
N CYS A 114 -19.61 1.41 19.17
CA CYS A 114 -20.28 2.00 20.35
C CYS A 114 -21.76 2.26 20.04
N LEU A 115 -22.07 2.94 18.94
CA LEU A 115 -23.44 3.23 18.51
C LEU A 115 -24.29 1.97 18.27
N SER A 116 -23.65 0.85 17.89
CA SER A 116 -24.35 -0.44 17.72
C SER A 116 -24.58 -1.16 19.05
N TYR A 117 -23.65 -1.02 19.99
CA TYR A 117 -23.79 -1.55 21.36
C TYR A 117 -24.85 -0.78 22.15
N LEU A 118 -24.91 0.55 22.01
CA LEU A 118 -26.00 1.39 22.52
C LEU A 118 -27.34 1.14 21.78
N GLY A 119 -27.37 0.35 20.71
CA GLY A 119 -28.59 0.12 19.92
C GLY A 119 -29.10 1.34 19.14
N ASP A 120 -28.38 2.47 19.15
CA ASP A 120 -28.69 3.67 18.37
C ASP A 120 -28.63 3.41 16.85
N LEU A 121 -27.92 2.36 16.43
CA LEU A 121 -27.63 1.97 15.05
C LEU A 121 -27.63 0.43 14.89
N PRO A 122 -28.32 -0.15 13.89
CA PRO A 122 -28.41 -1.61 13.77
C PRO A 122 -27.10 -2.24 13.28
N TRP A 123 -26.68 -3.34 13.91
CA TRP A 123 -25.39 -4.03 13.67
C TRP A 123 -25.07 -4.35 12.20
N TRP A 124 -26.07 -4.56 11.33
CA TRP A 124 -25.82 -4.81 9.91
C TRP A 124 -25.22 -3.58 9.18
N VAL A 125 -25.55 -2.35 9.60
CA VAL A 125 -24.97 -1.12 9.05
C VAL A 125 -23.48 -1.05 9.40
N THR A 126 -23.15 -1.28 10.68
CA THR A 126 -21.77 -1.35 11.17
C THR A 126 -21.00 -2.47 10.49
N GLY A 127 -21.58 -3.66 10.33
CA GLY A 127 -20.99 -4.78 9.60
C GLY A 127 -20.65 -4.42 8.15
N VAL A 128 -21.60 -3.84 7.39
CA VAL A 128 -21.38 -3.39 6.01
C VAL A 128 -20.30 -2.32 5.92
N ILE A 129 -20.32 -1.32 6.81
CA ILE A 129 -19.33 -0.23 6.79
C ILE A 129 -17.95 -0.76 7.17
N LEU A 130 -17.79 -1.49 8.28
CA LEU A 130 -16.50 -2.04 8.73
C LEU A 130 -15.91 -3.02 7.71
N PHE A 131 -16.71 -3.94 7.18
CA PHE A 131 -16.27 -4.89 6.16
C PHE A 131 -15.72 -4.17 4.92
N ARG A 132 -16.42 -3.13 4.45
CA ARG A 132 -15.96 -2.30 3.32
C ARG A 132 -14.71 -1.48 3.68
N GLU A 133 -14.66 -0.87 4.86
CA GLU A 133 -13.52 -0.06 5.34
C GLU A 133 -12.22 -0.89 5.42
N LEU A 134 -12.29 -2.08 6.02
CA LEU A 134 -11.15 -2.99 6.14
C LEU A 134 -10.84 -3.68 4.79
N GLY A 135 -11.87 -4.15 4.08
CA GLY A 135 -11.72 -4.87 2.82
C GLY A 135 -11.06 -4.04 1.71
N ILE A 136 -11.41 -2.76 1.55
CA ILE A 136 -10.74 -1.88 0.58
C ILE A 136 -9.30 -1.58 1.00
N THR A 137 -9.02 -1.49 2.31
CA THR A 137 -7.65 -1.29 2.83
C THR A 137 -6.76 -2.50 2.51
N VAL A 138 -7.20 -3.72 2.81
CA VAL A 138 -6.49 -4.96 2.47
C VAL A 138 -6.34 -5.12 0.96
N LEU A 139 -7.40 -4.85 0.18
CA LEU A 139 -7.37 -4.91 -1.27
C LEU A 139 -6.36 -3.92 -1.87
N ARG A 140 -6.27 -2.71 -1.33
CA ARG A 140 -5.26 -1.71 -1.73
C ARG A 140 -3.84 -2.21 -1.50
N PHE A 141 -3.55 -2.78 -0.33
CA PHE A 141 -2.23 -3.34 -0.03
C PHE A 141 -1.87 -4.53 -0.92
N TRP A 142 -2.84 -5.40 -1.25
CA TRP A 142 -2.61 -6.56 -2.12
C TRP A 142 -2.40 -6.17 -3.59
N VAL A 143 -3.20 -5.24 -4.12
CA VAL A 143 -3.11 -4.79 -5.52
C VAL A 143 -1.87 -3.93 -5.78
N ILE A 144 -1.28 -3.28 -4.76
CA ILE A 144 -0.15 -2.36 -4.91
C ILE A 144 1.07 -2.96 -5.64
N ARG A 145 1.24 -4.28 -5.62
CA ARG A 145 2.30 -5.02 -6.34
C ARG A 145 2.04 -5.17 -7.85
N HIS A 146 0.81 -5.00 -8.30
CA HIS A 146 0.36 -5.18 -9.68
C HIS A 146 -0.03 -3.85 -10.37
N GLY A 147 -0.08 -2.74 -9.61
CA GLY A 147 -0.36 -1.40 -10.11
C GLY A 147 -1.07 -0.50 -9.11
N VAL A 148 -1.11 0.80 -9.40
CA VAL A 148 -1.75 1.80 -8.53
C VAL A 148 -3.20 2.04 -8.97
N ILE A 149 -4.17 1.64 -8.14
CA ILE A 149 -5.58 1.99 -8.38
C ILE A 149 -5.77 3.51 -8.18
N PRO A 150 -6.26 4.26 -9.18
CA PRO A 150 -6.49 5.70 -9.05
C PRO A 150 -7.56 6.03 -8.01
N ALA A 151 -7.44 7.18 -7.35
CA ALA A 151 -8.36 7.58 -6.29
C ALA A 151 -9.71 8.07 -6.87
N SER A 152 -10.79 7.32 -6.64
CA SER A 152 -12.12 7.71 -7.13
C SER A 152 -12.69 8.91 -6.36
N ARG A 153 -13.34 9.83 -7.07
CA ARG A 153 -13.96 11.04 -6.46
C ARG A 153 -15.02 10.68 -5.41
N GLY A 154 -15.72 9.56 -5.58
CA GLY A 154 -16.70 9.04 -4.63
C GLY A 154 -16.12 8.74 -3.25
N GLY A 155 -14.82 8.42 -3.15
CA GLY A 155 -14.16 8.20 -1.85
C GLY A 155 -14.24 9.40 -0.92
N LYS A 156 -14.06 10.63 -1.44
CA LYS A 156 -14.14 11.86 -0.64
C LYS A 156 -15.56 12.12 -0.12
N LEU A 157 -16.56 11.98 -0.99
CA LEU A 157 -17.97 12.16 -0.62
C LEU A 157 -18.43 11.11 0.40
N LYS A 158 -17.95 9.87 0.27
CA LYS A 158 -18.20 8.78 1.23
C LYS A 158 -17.63 9.10 2.62
N THR A 159 -16.38 9.54 2.73
CA THR A 159 -15.79 9.91 4.02
C THR A 159 -16.52 11.09 4.67
N LEU A 160 -16.85 12.13 3.90
CA LEU A 160 -17.57 13.30 4.41
C LEU A 160 -18.98 12.94 4.89
N SER A 161 -19.78 12.26 4.07
CA SER A 161 -21.14 11.85 4.42
C SER A 161 -21.17 10.90 5.62
N GLN A 162 -20.25 9.92 5.69
CA GLN A 162 -20.15 9.02 6.83
C GLN A 162 -19.68 9.73 8.11
N GLY A 163 -18.72 10.66 8.02
CA GLY A 163 -18.27 11.45 9.17
C GLY A 163 -19.40 12.31 9.75
N ILE A 164 -20.17 12.97 8.89
CA ILE A 164 -21.37 13.71 9.31
C ILE A 164 -22.43 12.76 9.89
N ALA A 165 -22.70 11.63 9.23
CA ALA A 165 -23.68 10.65 9.69
C ALA A 165 -23.33 10.11 11.09
N VAL A 166 -22.09 9.68 11.32
CA VAL A 166 -21.63 9.16 12.60
C VAL A 166 -21.61 10.27 13.66
N GLY A 167 -21.16 11.49 13.33
CA GLY A 167 -21.25 12.64 14.23
C GLY A 167 -22.69 12.94 14.66
N MET A 168 -23.65 12.87 13.72
CA MET A 168 -25.09 13.03 14.00
C MET A 168 -25.72 11.84 14.75
N TYR A 169 -25.00 10.75 14.98
CA TYR A 169 -25.42 9.68 15.89
C TYR A 169 -24.71 9.78 17.24
N VAL A 170 -23.44 10.17 17.29
CA VAL A 170 -22.70 10.38 18.56
C VAL A 170 -23.37 11.47 19.40
N LEU A 171 -23.73 12.60 18.80
CA LEU A 171 -24.45 13.68 19.49
C LEU A 171 -25.91 13.29 19.76
N ALA A 172 -26.43 13.63 20.96
CA ALA A 172 -27.77 13.31 21.45
C ALA A 172 -28.89 14.13 20.76
N LEU A 173 -29.01 14.02 19.43
CA LEU A 173 -29.92 14.84 18.63
C LEU A 173 -31.37 14.38 18.76
N THR A 174 -32.26 15.31 19.08
CA THR A 174 -33.72 15.11 19.24
C THR A 174 -34.51 15.82 18.12
N GLY A 175 -35.83 15.56 18.05
CA GLY A 175 -36.72 16.22 17.09
C GLY A 175 -36.36 15.94 15.62
N PRO A 176 -36.57 16.89 14.69
CA PRO A 176 -36.33 16.68 13.26
C PRO A 176 -34.91 16.23 12.89
N LEU A 177 -33.91 16.60 13.70
CA LEU A 177 -32.51 16.19 13.50
C LEU A 177 -32.30 14.69 13.74
N ALA A 178 -33.11 14.08 14.61
CA ALA A 178 -33.15 12.63 14.82
C ALA A 178 -33.72 11.85 13.62
N THR A 179 -34.55 12.49 12.79
CA THR A 179 -34.98 11.95 11.49
C THR A 179 -33.92 12.19 10.43
N LEU A 180 -33.29 13.37 10.41
CA LEU A 180 -32.25 13.71 9.45
C LEU A 180 -31.03 12.78 9.55
N ARG A 181 -30.56 12.44 10.77
CA ARG A 181 -29.41 11.53 10.96
C ARG A 181 -29.62 10.19 10.23
N PHE A 182 -30.82 9.63 10.27
CA PHE A 182 -31.15 8.36 9.61
C PHE A 182 -30.96 8.46 8.09
N TRP A 183 -31.48 9.52 7.45
CA TRP A 183 -31.32 9.73 6.01
C TRP A 183 -29.86 9.98 5.61
N VAL A 184 -29.10 10.73 6.40
CA VAL A 184 -27.66 10.96 6.14
C VAL A 184 -26.86 9.66 6.31
N MET A 185 -27.22 8.80 7.27
CA MET A 185 -26.63 7.46 7.43
C MET A 185 -27.01 6.52 6.28
N ALA A 186 -28.26 6.53 5.81
CA ALA A 186 -28.69 5.76 4.64
C ALA A 186 -27.90 6.17 3.37
N VAL A 187 -27.71 7.46 3.13
CA VAL A 187 -26.86 7.98 2.05
C VAL A 187 -25.40 7.54 2.23
N ALA A 188 -24.86 7.60 3.45
CA ALA A 188 -23.51 7.13 3.74
C ALA A 188 -23.35 5.61 3.46
N VAL A 189 -24.35 4.78 3.78
CA VAL A 189 -24.35 3.34 3.47
C VAL A 189 -24.44 3.09 1.97
N VAL A 190 -25.33 3.77 1.24
CA VAL A 190 -25.42 3.64 -0.22
C VAL A 190 -24.11 4.02 -0.90
N LEU A 191 -23.51 5.16 -0.52
CA LEU A 191 -22.19 5.57 -1.00
C LEU A 191 -21.09 4.58 -0.61
N THR A 192 -21.16 3.99 0.59
CA THR A 192 -20.23 2.94 1.05
C THR A 192 -20.24 1.73 0.13
N VAL A 193 -21.44 1.22 -0.20
CA VAL A 193 -21.62 0.04 -1.05
C VAL A 193 -21.23 0.34 -2.51
N VAL A 194 -21.77 1.40 -3.12
CA VAL A 194 -21.48 1.76 -4.52
C VAL A 194 -19.98 1.93 -4.75
N THR A 195 -19.31 2.75 -3.91
CA THR A 195 -17.86 2.95 -4.04
C THR A 195 -17.04 1.71 -3.69
N GLY A 196 -17.58 0.78 -2.90
CA GLY A 196 -16.96 -0.53 -2.66
C GLY A 196 -16.98 -1.41 -3.90
N LEU A 197 -18.13 -1.50 -4.58
CA LEU A 197 -18.27 -2.22 -5.85
C LEU A 197 -17.37 -1.63 -6.94
N ASP A 198 -17.27 -0.30 -7.03
CA ASP A 198 -16.32 0.38 -7.94
C ASP A 198 -14.87 -0.03 -7.69
N TYR A 199 -14.44 -0.11 -6.43
CA TYR A 199 -13.08 -0.50 -6.05
C TYR A 199 -12.80 -1.98 -6.38
N VAL A 200 -13.75 -2.88 -6.12
CA VAL A 200 -13.65 -4.30 -6.48
C VAL A 200 -13.57 -4.47 -8.00
N ARG A 201 -14.40 -3.76 -8.77
CA ARG A 201 -14.36 -3.77 -10.25
C ARG A 201 -13.00 -3.33 -10.78
N GLN A 202 -12.43 -2.25 -10.25
CA GLN A 202 -11.11 -1.75 -10.65
C GLN A 202 -9.99 -2.75 -10.33
N ALA A 203 -10.00 -3.36 -9.13
CA ALA A 203 -9.02 -4.37 -8.75
C ALA A 203 -9.09 -5.63 -9.65
N VAL A 204 -10.29 -6.08 -10.03
CA VAL A 204 -10.48 -7.23 -10.94
C VAL A 204 -9.97 -6.92 -12.35
N VAL A 205 -10.19 -5.70 -12.87
CA VAL A 205 -9.66 -5.27 -14.16
C VAL A 205 -8.13 -5.23 -14.14
N LEU A 206 -7.53 -4.61 -13.12
CA LEU A 206 -6.08 -4.48 -13.00
C LEU A 206 -5.39 -5.85 -12.83
N ARG A 207 -5.98 -6.79 -12.06
CA ARG A 207 -5.48 -8.17 -11.98
C ARG A 207 -5.49 -8.89 -13.34
N ARG A 208 -6.54 -8.68 -14.16
CA ARG A 208 -6.61 -9.27 -15.52
C ARG A 208 -5.55 -8.68 -16.45
N GLN A 209 -5.21 -7.40 -16.29
CA GLN A 209 -4.15 -6.75 -17.07
C GLN A 209 -2.76 -7.27 -16.68
N GLY A 210 -2.46 -7.44 -15.39
CA GLY A 210 -1.21 -8.05 -14.92
C GLY A 210 -1.01 -9.47 -15.47
N LEU A 211 -2.02 -10.35 -15.31
CA LEU A 211 -1.99 -11.72 -15.84
C LEU A 211 -1.89 -11.80 -17.37
N ALA A 212 -2.27 -10.74 -18.10
CA ALA A 212 -2.05 -10.65 -19.55
C ALA A 212 -0.61 -10.22 -19.87
N ALA A 213 -0.07 -9.24 -19.15
CA ALA A 213 1.30 -8.77 -19.30
C ALA A 213 2.35 -9.87 -19.01
N GLU A 214 2.16 -10.61 -17.92
CA GLU A 214 2.98 -11.78 -17.55
C GLU A 214 3.01 -12.84 -18.66
N ARG A 215 1.86 -13.11 -19.29
CA ARG A 215 1.76 -14.06 -20.41
C ARG A 215 2.44 -13.57 -21.67
N SER A 216 2.36 -12.28 -21.99
CA SER A 216 3.10 -11.71 -23.13
C SER A 216 4.60 -11.71 -22.90
N ALA A 217 5.07 -11.46 -21.67
CA ALA A 217 6.50 -11.52 -21.35
C ALA A 217 7.05 -12.95 -21.48
N ALA A 218 6.38 -13.94 -20.85
CA ALA A 218 6.76 -15.34 -20.97
C ALA A 218 6.68 -15.88 -22.41
N ALA A 219 5.77 -15.35 -23.23
CA ALA A 219 5.72 -15.68 -24.66
C ALA A 219 6.85 -15.03 -25.47
N GLN A 220 7.31 -13.84 -25.10
CA GLN A 220 8.49 -13.20 -25.70
C GLN A 220 9.77 -13.94 -25.32
N GLU A 221 9.97 -14.23 -24.03
CA GLU A 221 11.10 -15.03 -23.51
C GLU A 221 11.18 -16.41 -24.20
N ALA A 222 10.04 -17.09 -24.42
CA ALA A 222 10.00 -18.37 -25.12
C ALA A 222 10.33 -18.28 -26.62
N VAL A 223 10.02 -17.16 -27.29
CA VAL A 223 10.38 -16.90 -28.69
C VAL A 223 11.87 -16.52 -28.81
N GLU A 224 12.38 -15.73 -27.87
CA GLU A 224 13.78 -15.31 -27.81
C GLU A 224 14.70 -16.52 -27.53
N ALA A 225 14.37 -17.34 -26.53
CA ALA A 225 15.10 -18.58 -26.24
C ALA A 225 15.05 -19.61 -27.40
N ALA A 226 13.96 -19.65 -28.17
CA ALA A 226 13.88 -20.46 -29.38
C ALA A 226 14.79 -19.92 -30.50
N ALA A 227 14.92 -18.59 -30.63
CA ALA A 227 15.79 -17.95 -31.61
C ALA A 227 17.29 -18.00 -31.24
N GLU A 228 17.62 -18.08 -29.95
CA GLU A 228 19.01 -18.27 -29.47
C GLU A 228 19.52 -19.72 -29.62
N THR A 229 18.67 -20.68 -30.01
CA THR A 229 19.08 -22.09 -30.21
C THR A 229 19.92 -22.21 -31.49
N PRO A 230 21.23 -22.54 -31.45
CA PRO A 230 22.08 -22.44 -32.64
C PRO A 230 21.87 -23.62 -33.61
N GLU A 231 21.38 -23.35 -34.82
CA GLU A 231 21.57 -24.25 -35.97
C GLU A 231 23.07 -24.28 -36.33
N GLY A 232 23.84 -25.19 -35.72
CA GLY A 232 25.30 -25.05 -35.71
C GLY A 232 26.18 -26.30 -35.49
N VAL A 233 25.63 -27.53 -35.51
CA VAL A 233 26.46 -28.76 -35.57
C VAL A 233 25.83 -29.75 -36.54
N GLY A 234 25.91 -29.43 -37.84
CA GLY A 234 25.30 -30.21 -38.94
C GLY A 234 26.23 -30.50 -40.12
N ASP A 235 27.49 -30.05 -40.08
CA ASP A 235 28.48 -30.32 -41.12
C ASP A 235 29.86 -30.58 -40.49
N VAL A 236 30.37 -31.80 -40.68
CA VAL A 236 31.79 -32.14 -40.58
C VAL A 236 32.07 -33.17 -41.67
N ASP A 237 32.23 -32.65 -42.89
CA ASP A 237 32.81 -33.36 -44.02
C ASP A 237 34.05 -34.18 -43.62
N ARG A 238 34.13 -35.44 -44.07
CA ARG A 238 35.27 -36.35 -43.80
C ARG A 238 35.73 -37.03 -45.10
N VAL A 239 36.35 -36.21 -45.94
CA VAL A 239 37.02 -36.61 -47.19
C VAL A 239 38.28 -37.48 -46.93
N ALA A 240 38.56 -38.35 -47.91
CA ALA A 240 39.78 -39.15 -48.13
C ALA A 240 40.10 -40.28 -47.13
N GLY A 241 40.13 -41.52 -47.65
CA GLY A 241 40.44 -42.74 -46.87
C GLY A 241 40.85 -43.98 -47.69
N THR A 242 41.38 -43.81 -48.90
CA THR A 242 41.87 -44.89 -49.81
C THR A 242 43.06 -44.38 -50.62
N PRO A 243 44.01 -45.23 -51.10
CA PRO A 243 43.90 -46.69 -51.32
C PRO A 243 45.00 -47.56 -50.67
N GLY A 244 44.84 -48.90 -50.65
CA GLY A 244 45.87 -49.81 -50.12
C GLY A 244 45.64 -51.33 -50.26
N ALA A 245 45.93 -51.89 -51.44
CA ALA A 245 46.41 -53.27 -51.72
C ALA A 245 45.81 -54.55 -51.05
N ARG A 246 45.21 -55.40 -51.91
CA ARG A 246 45.45 -56.86 -52.10
C ARG A 246 45.44 -57.86 -50.91
N GLY A 247 44.62 -58.91 -51.05
CA GLY A 247 45.06 -60.31 -50.81
C GLY A 247 44.05 -61.25 -50.12
N ALA A 248 44.00 -62.51 -50.57
CA ALA A 248 43.20 -63.65 -50.05
C ALA A 248 41.65 -63.47 -50.13
N ALA A 249 40.81 -64.46 -50.51
CA ALA A 249 40.70 -65.88 -50.12
C ALA A 249 40.15 -66.03 -48.66
N GLU A 250 39.21 -66.93 -48.32
CA GLU A 250 38.47 -67.98 -49.05
C GLU A 250 37.41 -68.60 -48.09
N ALA A 251 36.40 -69.33 -48.60
CA ALA A 251 35.38 -70.10 -47.83
C ALA A 251 34.40 -69.26 -46.96
N GLU A 252 33.22 -69.74 -46.51
CA GLU A 252 32.35 -70.85 -46.92
C GLU A 252 30.89 -70.55 -46.48
N ARG A 253 29.90 -71.10 -47.21
CA ARG A 253 28.47 -71.30 -46.82
C ARG A 253 27.55 -70.06 -46.74
#